data_AF-A0A2A4TD57-F1
#
_entry.id   AF-A0A2A4TD57-F1
#
_cell.length_a   1.000
_cell.length_b   1.000
_cell.length_c   1.000
_cell.angle_alpha   90.00
_cell.angle_beta   90.00
_cell.angle_gamma   90.00
#
_symmetry.space_group_name_H-M   'P 1'
#
loop_
_entity.id
_entity.type
_entity.pdbx_description
1 polymer ?
#
loop_
_entity_poly.entity_id
_entity_poly.type
_entity_poly.pdbx_seq_one_letter_code
_entity_poly.pdbx_strand_id
1 'polypeptide(L)'
;MQFLYRIEEKARDRKVQVGIFRKYRLLYAVPILDELIKWLEENSYKVLPKSTIGKAIAYALNIYDNLNRYVLNGKFEIDNNNIENVVRPLALGRKNYLFAGSHNAAENIARMYSFFCFL
;
A
#
# COMPACT_ATOMS: atom_id res chain seq x y z
N MET A 1 1.09 10.99 -10.09
CA MET A 1 0.25 10.00 -9.37
C MET A 1 -1.22 9.97 -9.78
N GLN A 2 -1.98 11.08 -9.84
CA GLN A 2 -3.41 11.06 -10.23
C GLN A 2 -3.70 10.34 -11.57
N PHE A 3 -2.78 10.46 -12.54
CA PHE A 3 -2.89 9.74 -13.80
C PHE A 3 -2.94 8.21 -13.63
N LEU A 4 -2.09 7.65 -12.75
CA LEU A 4 -2.06 6.21 -12.45
C LEU A 4 -3.39 5.74 -11.84
N TYR A 5 -3.95 6.51 -10.92
CA TYR A 5 -5.26 6.19 -10.34
C TYR A 5 -6.38 6.21 -11.37
N ARG A 6 -6.36 7.17 -12.30
CA ARG A 6 -7.38 7.28 -13.34
C ARG A 6 -7.33 6.13 -14.35
N ILE A 7 -6.16 5.59 -14.64
CA ILE A 7 -6.05 4.41 -15.53
C ILE A 7 -6.55 3.15 -14.82
N GLU A 8 -6.29 3.02 -13.51
CA GLU A 8 -6.76 1.90 -12.68
C GLU A 8 -8.29 1.88 -12.56
N GLU A 9 -8.88 3.05 -12.30
CA GLU A 9 -10.34 3.23 -12.23
C GLU A 9 -11.02 2.84 -13.56
N LYS A 10 -10.54 3.40 -14.68
CA LYS A 10 -11.10 3.09 -16.01
C LYS A 10 -10.99 1.62 -16.39
N ALA A 11 -9.90 0.95 -16.00
CA ALA A 11 -9.71 -0.47 -16.28
C ALA A 11 -10.67 -1.35 -15.47
N ARG A 12 -10.94 -0.96 -14.22
CA ARG A 12 -11.91 -1.60 -13.33
C ARG A 12 -13.34 -1.46 -13.87
N ASP A 13 -13.74 -0.25 -14.26
CA ASP A 13 -15.08 0.02 -14.79
C ASP A 13 -15.38 -0.79 -16.06
N ARG A 14 -14.36 -0.92 -16.93
CA ARG A 14 -14.47 -1.65 -18.19
C ARG A 14 -14.29 -3.16 -18.05
N LYS A 15 -14.06 -3.68 -16.83
CA LYS A 15 -13.78 -5.10 -16.56
C LYS A 15 -12.73 -5.68 -17.51
N VAL A 16 -11.66 -4.92 -17.75
CA VAL A 16 -10.61 -5.30 -18.71
C VAL A 16 -9.95 -6.60 -18.26
N GLN A 17 -9.68 -7.51 -19.20
CA GLN A 17 -8.95 -8.74 -18.89
C GLN A 17 -7.57 -8.42 -18.32
N VAL A 18 -7.18 -9.15 -17.27
CA VAL A 18 -5.93 -8.95 -16.51
C VAL A 18 -4.69 -8.87 -17.41
N GLY A 19 -4.63 -9.69 -18.46
CA GLY A 19 -3.51 -9.69 -19.41
C GLY A 19 -3.39 -8.42 -20.25
N ILE A 20 -4.53 -7.86 -20.68
CA ILE A 20 -4.57 -6.58 -21.42
C ILE A 20 -4.18 -5.45 -20.48
N PHE A 21 -4.72 -5.46 -19.27
CA PHE A 21 -4.44 -4.42 -18.29
C PHE A 21 -2.97 -4.36 -17.88
N ARG A 22 -2.33 -5.53 -17.69
CA ARG A 22 -0.88 -5.63 -17.48
C ARG A 22 -0.09 -4.96 -18.62
N LYS A 23 -0.45 -5.18 -19.89
CA LYS A 23 0.21 -4.52 -21.02
C LYS A 23 0.07 -3.00 -20.97
N TYR A 24 -1.10 -2.50 -20.60
CA TYR A 24 -1.31 -1.06 -20.39
C TYR A 24 -0.44 -0.50 -19.25
N ARG A 25 -0.32 -1.20 -18.12
CA ARG A 25 0.57 -0.78 -17.03
C ARG A 25 2.04 -0.73 -17.50
N LEU A 26 2.49 -1.73 -18.26
CA LEU A 26 3.86 -1.74 -18.81
C LEU A 26 4.13 -0.55 -19.75
N LEU A 27 3.15 -0.16 -20.56
CA LEU A 27 3.31 0.93 -21.54
C LEU A 27 3.23 2.32 -20.89
N TYR A 28 2.32 2.52 -19.92
CA TYR A 28 2.00 3.85 -19.41
C TYR A 28 2.42 4.07 -17.95
N ALA A 29 2.35 3.04 -17.10
CA ALA A 29 2.65 3.18 -15.69
C ALA A 29 4.16 3.06 -15.39
N VAL A 30 4.86 2.13 -16.03
CA VAL A 30 6.31 1.92 -15.82
C VAL A 30 7.13 3.18 -16.09
N PRO A 31 6.97 3.90 -17.23
CA PRO A 31 7.77 5.09 -17.49
C PRO A 31 7.60 6.18 -16.42
N ILE A 32 6.38 6.32 -15.88
CA ILE A 32 6.06 7.29 -14.83
C ILE A 32 6.72 6.88 -13.50
N LEU A 33 6.72 5.59 -13.19
CA LEU A 33 7.39 5.07 -11.98
C LEU A 33 8.91 5.22 -12.10
N ASP A 34 9.47 4.95 -13.28
CA ASP A 34 10.90 5.12 -13.56
C ASP A 34 11.34 6.60 -13.50
N GLU A 35 10.49 7.52 -13.94
CA GLU A 35 10.76 8.95 -13.79
C GLU A 35 10.69 9.37 -12.31
N LEU A 36 9.70 8.86 -11.57
CA LEU A 36 9.54 9.13 -10.15
C LEU A 36 10.74 8.64 -9.33
N ILE A 37 11.23 7.42 -9.59
CA ILE A 37 12.35 6.86 -8.84
C ILE A 37 13.65 7.63 -9.10
N LYS A 38 13.92 7.97 -10.36
CA LYS A 38 15.07 8.82 -10.72
C LYS A 38 15.00 10.16 -10.01
N TRP A 39 13.83 10.79 -10.00
CA TRP A 39 13.64 12.03 -9.27
C TRP A 39 13.89 11.87 -7.76
N LEU A 40 13.42 10.79 -7.14
CA LEU A 40 13.67 10.52 -5.72
C LEU A 40 15.15 10.31 -5.42
N GLU A 41 15.86 9.57 -6.26
CA GLU A 41 17.30 9.33 -6.14
C GLU A 41 18.09 10.64 -6.25
N GLU A 42 17.82 11.45 -7.27
CA GLU A 42 18.47 12.75 -7.48
C GLU A 42 18.23 13.74 -6.33
N ASN A 43 17.04 13.72 -5.74
CA ASN A 43 16.68 14.60 -4.62
C ASN A 43 17.15 14.05 -3.28
N SER A 44 17.42 12.75 -3.16
CA SER A 44 17.93 12.14 -1.92
C SER A 44 19.25 12.78 -1.45
N TYR A 45 20.13 13.13 -2.40
CA TYR A 45 21.42 13.78 -2.12
C TYR A 45 21.30 15.26 -1.79
N LYS A 46 20.19 15.90 -2.17
CA LYS A 46 19.96 17.35 -1.99
C LYS A 46 19.30 17.67 -0.65
N VAL A 47 18.77 16.66 0.05
CA VAL A 47 18.05 16.83 1.32
C VAL A 47 18.83 16.27 2.50
N LEU A 48 18.66 16.88 3.67
CA LEU A 48 19.22 16.35 4.91
C LEU A 48 18.55 14.99 5.23
N PRO A 49 19.31 13.90 5.43
CA PRO A 49 18.73 12.56 5.66
C PRO A 49 17.78 12.48 6.85
N LYS A 50 18.02 13.28 7.90
CA LYS A 50 17.19 13.31 9.12
C LYS A 50 15.96 14.22 9.01
N SER A 51 15.85 15.02 7.95
CA SER A 51 14.68 15.86 7.70
C SER A 51 13.44 14.99 7.44
N THR A 52 12.25 15.56 7.61
CA THR A 52 10.98 14.90 7.29
C THR A 52 10.95 14.44 5.83
N ILE A 53 11.44 15.27 4.91
CA ILE A 53 11.54 14.97 3.48
C ILE A 53 12.57 13.86 3.23
N GLY A 54 13.75 13.92 3.85
CA GLY A 54 14.78 12.89 3.72
C GLY A 54 14.29 11.52 4.17
N LYS A 55 13.54 11.45 5.29
CA LYS A 55 12.89 10.22 5.75
C LYS A 55 11.83 9.72 4.78
N ALA A 56 11.01 10.61 4.22
CA ALA A 56 9.98 10.25 3.26
C ALA A 56 10.58 9.70 1.96
N ILE A 57 11.65 10.33 1.43
CA ILE A 57 12.37 9.85 0.24
C ILE A 57 13.01 8.49 0.53
N ALA A 58 13.71 8.34 1.65
CA ALA A 58 14.32 7.06 2.03
C ALA A 58 13.28 5.94 2.16
N TYR A 59 12.12 6.25 2.75
CA TYR A 59 11.00 5.30 2.83
C TYR A 59 10.47 4.94 1.44
N ALA A 60 10.23 5.93 0.57
CA ALA A 60 9.73 5.73 -0.79
C ALA A 60 10.68 4.85 -1.62
N LEU A 61 12.01 5.08 -1.51
CA LEU A 61 13.03 4.27 -2.17
C LEU A 61 12.99 2.81 -1.70
N ASN A 62 12.83 2.57 -0.39
CA ASN A 62 12.80 1.22 0.17
C ASN A 62 11.55 0.42 -0.27
N ILE A 63 10.41 1.09 -0.47
CA ILE A 63 9.17 0.43 -0.91
C ILE A 63 9.06 0.31 -2.44
N TYR A 64 9.95 0.95 -3.21
CA TYR A 64 9.83 1.03 -4.67
C TYR A 64 9.78 -0.34 -5.35
N ASP A 65 10.64 -1.27 -4.93
CA ASP A 65 10.65 -2.63 -5.50
C ASP A 65 9.31 -3.35 -5.28
N ASN A 66 8.66 -3.09 -4.16
CA ASN A 66 7.34 -3.64 -3.87
C ASN A 66 6.26 -2.96 -4.71
N LEU A 67 6.34 -1.63 -4.86
CA LEU A 67 5.46 -0.87 -5.74
C LEU A 67 5.59 -1.38 -7.18
N ASN A 68 6.80 -1.51 -7.73
CA ASN A 68 7.00 -1.92 -9.12
C ASN A 68 6.40 -3.31 -9.43
N ARG A 69 6.30 -4.21 -8.43
CA ARG A 69 5.66 -5.53 -8.59
C ARG A 69 4.17 -5.46 -8.94
N TYR A 70 3.43 -4.40 -8.60
CA TYR A 70 2.01 -4.29 -8.98
C TYR A 70 1.85 -4.21 -10.50
N VAL A 71 2.83 -3.64 -11.21
CA VAL A 71 2.80 -3.52 -12.67
C VAL A 71 2.98 -4.89 -13.33
N LEU A 72 3.73 -5.80 -12.69
CA LEU A 72 4.02 -7.14 -13.22
C LEU A 72 2.82 -8.08 -13.13
N ASN A 73 1.94 -7.88 -12.16
CA ASN A 73 0.77 -8.73 -11.95
C ASN A 73 -0.52 -7.89 -11.94
N GLY A 74 -1.34 -8.06 -12.98
CA GLY A 74 -2.61 -7.33 -13.11
C GLY A 74 -3.66 -7.65 -12.03
N LYS A 75 -3.40 -8.58 -11.10
CA LYS A 75 -4.25 -8.82 -9.91
C LYS A 75 -3.91 -7.91 -8.73
N PHE A 76 -2.74 -7.30 -8.73
CA PHE A 76 -2.33 -6.41 -7.64
C PHE A 76 -2.88 -5.01 -7.86
N GLU A 77 -3.33 -4.42 -6.76
CA GLU A 77 -3.74 -3.02 -6.66
C GLU A 77 -2.48 -2.14 -6.54
N ILE A 78 -2.60 -0.88 -6.95
CA ILE A 78 -1.50 0.10 -6.84
C ILE A 78 -1.18 0.45 -5.38
N ASP A 79 -2.16 0.32 -4.49
CA ASP A 79 -2.02 0.57 -3.06
C ASP A 79 -2.68 -0.52 -2.22
N ASN A 80 -2.37 -0.50 -0.93
CA ASN A 80 -2.88 -1.42 0.08
C ASN A 80 -4.15 -0.88 0.77
N ASN A 81 -4.81 0.16 0.24
CA ASN A 81 -5.91 0.84 0.93
C ASN A 81 -7.04 -0.12 1.32
N ASN A 82 -7.32 -1.12 0.48
CA ASN A 82 -8.33 -2.14 0.76
C ASN A 82 -7.96 -2.96 2.01
N ILE A 83 -6.70 -3.36 2.15
CA ILE A 83 -6.21 -4.12 3.31
C ILE A 83 -6.25 -3.22 4.56
N GLU A 84 -5.80 -1.97 4.44
CA GLU A 84 -5.85 -1.02 5.55
C GLU A 84 -7.29 -0.77 6.02
N ASN A 85 -8.23 -0.63 5.09
CA ASN A 85 -9.66 -0.46 5.41
C ASN A 85 -10.22 -1.68 6.17
N VAL A 86 -9.79 -2.90 5.84
CA VAL A 86 -10.20 -4.13 6.52
C VAL A 86 -9.58 -4.25 7.92
N VAL A 87 -8.33 -3.82 8.10
CA VAL A 87 -7.63 -3.89 9.39
C VAL A 87 -7.97 -2.70 10.31
N ARG A 88 -8.41 -1.57 9.76
CA ARG A 88 -8.70 -0.34 10.53
C ARG A 88 -9.70 -0.55 11.68
N PRO A 89 -10.84 -1.27 11.51
CA PRO A 89 -11.76 -1.55 12.61
C PRO A 89 -11.09 -2.31 13.77
N LEU A 90 -10.18 -3.23 13.46
CA LEU A 90 -9.44 -4.01 14.46
C LEU A 90 -8.48 -3.11 15.25
N ALA A 91 -7.73 -2.25 14.57
CA ALA A 91 -6.83 -1.30 15.20
C ALA A 91 -7.58 -0.30 16.09
N LEU A 92 -8.73 0.19 15.63
CA LEU A 92 -9.62 1.05 16.41
C LEU A 92 -10.21 0.31 17.62
N GLY A 93 -10.61 -0.95 17.45
CA GLY A 93 -11.09 -1.80 18.52
C GLY A 93 -10.05 -1.96 19.65
N ARG A 94 -8.79 -2.23 19.32
CA ARG A 94 -7.70 -2.32 20.31
C ARG A 94 -7.55 -1.05 21.15
N LYS A 95 -7.72 0.11 20.52
CA LYS A 95 -7.63 1.42 21.19
C LYS A 95 -8.87 1.73 22.05
N ASN A 96 -10.06 1.27 21.64
CA ASN A 96 -11.31 1.61 22.31
C ASN A 96 -11.71 0.62 23.42
N TYR A 97 -11.26 -0.64 23.33
CA TYR A 97 -11.56 -1.69 24.30
C TYR A 97 -10.33 -2.00 25.16
N LEU A 98 -9.96 -1.08 26.07
CA LEU A 98 -8.83 -1.28 27.00
C LEU A 98 -9.10 -2.36 28.06
N PHE A 99 -10.36 -2.68 28.34
CA PHE A 99 -10.76 -3.62 29.37
C PHE A 99 -11.70 -4.69 28.82
N ALA A 100 -11.47 -5.94 29.20
CA ALA A 100 -12.40 -7.03 28.97
C ALA A 100 -13.36 -7.13 30.16
N GLY A 101 -14.67 -7.12 29.90
CA GLY A 101 -15.70 -7.17 30.95
C GLY A 101 -15.80 -8.51 31.71
N SER A 102 -15.12 -9.56 31.24
CA SER A 102 -15.03 -10.86 31.94
C SER A 102 -13.79 -11.63 31.48
N HIS A 103 -13.39 -12.65 32.25
CA HIS A 103 -12.26 -13.51 31.91
C HIS A 103 -12.47 -14.26 30.59
N ASN A 104 -13.67 -14.79 30.36
CA ASN A 104 -14.03 -15.47 29.10
C ASN A 104 -14.02 -14.51 27.91
N ALA A 105 -14.46 -13.26 28.11
CA ALA A 105 -14.38 -12.23 27.08
C ALA A 105 -12.91 -11.88 26.76
N ALA A 106 -12.05 -11.80 27.77
CA ALA A 106 -10.62 -11.54 27.59
C ALA A 106 -9.95 -12.64 26.77
N GLU A 107 -10.25 -13.91 27.07
CA GLU A 107 -9.69 -15.05 26.36
C GLU A 107 -10.13 -15.08 24.88
N ASN A 108 -11.42 -14.82 24.60
CA ASN A 108 -11.92 -14.74 23.22
C ASN A 108 -11.31 -13.58 22.44
N ILE A 109 -11.15 -12.41 23.06
CA ILE A 109 -10.49 -11.25 22.46
C ILE A 109 -9.01 -11.57 22.17
N ALA A 110 -8.31 -12.24 23.09
CA ALA A 110 -6.93 -12.66 22.91
C ALA A 110 -6.76 -13.67 21.76
N ARG A 111 -7.68 -14.64 21.62
CA ARG A 111 -7.69 -15.58 20.48
C ARG A 111 -7.90 -14.86 19.15
N MET A 112 -8.88 -13.97 19.08
CA MET A 112 -9.17 -13.19 17.87
C MET A 112 -8.00 -12.30 17.48
N TYR A 113 -7.42 -11.55 18.42
CA TYR A 113 -6.25 -10.74 18.12
C TYR A 113 -5.02 -11.55 17.76
N SER A 114 -4.80 -12.70 18.39
CA SER A 114 -3.72 -13.61 18.00
C SER A 114 -3.89 -14.06 16.55
N PHE A 115 -5.10 -14.43 16.13
CA PHE A 115 -5.37 -14.83 14.75
C PHE A 115 -5.11 -13.69 13.75
N PHE A 116 -5.59 -12.48 14.04
CA PHE A 116 -5.45 -11.33 13.13
C PHE A 116 -4.10 -10.61 13.23
N CYS A 117 -3.26 -10.89 14.23
CA CYS A 117 -1.92 -10.28 14.35
C CYS A 117 -0.87 -10.95 13.44
N PHE A 118 -1.18 -12.12 12.85
CA PHE A 118 -0.31 -12.85 11.92
C PHE A 118 -0.70 -12.70 10.44
N LEU A 119 -1.69 -11.85 10.13
CA LEU A 119 -2.02 -11.39 8.77
C LEU A 119 -1.49 -9.97 8.57
#